data_AF-A0A924LWU7-F1
#
_entry.id   AF-A0A924LWU7-F1
#
_cell.length_a   1.000
_cell.length_b   1.000
_cell.length_c   1.000
_cell.angle_alpha   90.00
_cell.angle_beta   90.00
_cell.angle_gamma   90.00
#
_symmetry.space_group_name_H-M   'P 1'
#
loop_
_entity.id
_entity.type
_entity.pdbx_description
1 polymer ?
#
loop_
_entity_poly.entity_id
_entity_poly.type
_entity_poly.pdbx_seq_one_letter_code
_entity_poly.pdbx_strand_id
1 'polypeptide(L)'
;MKKIIAISFLFIFLCANTEIGQLLKLPNLIAHFTEHHDHEVDHNISFLDFVKSHYNDNHKHSDTDKHDDHQNLPFKTINTNVNTVIVFEDQSTISFRNPFNITIKNKVPFHKEFYTSNVFACIWLPPKLS
;
A
#
# COMPACT_ATOMS: atom_id res chain seq x y z
N MET A 1 -7.27 17.44 -6.99
CA MET A 1 -8.00 17.00 -5.77
C MET A 1 -7.79 15.52 -5.46
N LYS A 2 -8.17 14.58 -6.33
CA LYS A 2 -8.01 13.12 -6.06
C LYS A 2 -6.59 12.69 -5.65
N LYS A 3 -5.55 13.23 -6.31
CA LYS A 3 -4.14 12.94 -5.97
C LYS A 3 -3.74 13.44 -4.59
N ILE A 4 -4.16 14.64 -4.22
CA ILE A 4 -3.84 15.24 -2.91
C ILE A 4 -4.46 14.39 -1.81
N ILE A 5 -5.73 14.01 -1.97
CA ILE A 5 -6.44 13.14 -1.02
C ILE A 5 -5.72 11.79 -0.87
N ALA A 6 -5.31 11.17 -1.99
CA ALA A 6 -4.56 9.92 -1.96
C ALA A 6 -3.20 10.08 -1.25
N ILE A 7 -2.47 11.16 -1.51
CA ILE A 7 -1.18 11.46 -0.84
C ILE A 7 -1.40 11.70 0.65
N SER A 8 -2.44 12.43 1.06
CA SER A 8 -2.77 12.65 2.47
C SER A 8 -3.09 11.34 3.19
N PHE A 9 -3.88 10.46 2.58
CA PHE A 9 -4.16 9.15 3.17
C PHE A 9 -2.91 8.26 3.24
N LEU A 10 -2.06 8.28 2.21
CA LEU A 10 -0.79 7.55 2.23
C LEU A 10 0.13 8.08 3.34
N PHE A 11 0.21 9.40 3.52
CA PHE A 11 0.99 10.02 4.57
C PHE A 11 0.49 9.63 5.96
N ILE A 12 -0.83 9.71 6.20
CA ILE A 12 -1.44 9.28 7.47
C ILE A 12 -1.15 7.80 7.73
N PHE A 13 -1.31 6.95 6.69
CA PHE A 13 -1.02 5.53 6.78
C PHE A 13 0.44 5.27 7.16
N LEU A 14 1.39 5.93 6.52
CA LEU A 14 2.82 5.82 6.82
C LEU A 14 3.12 6.29 8.26
N CYS A 15 2.59 7.43 8.68
CA CYS A 15 2.79 7.94 10.04
C CYS A 15 2.21 7.01 11.12
N ALA A 16 1.09 6.34 10.84
CA ALA A 16 0.43 5.45 11.80
C ALA A 16 1.05 4.05 11.86
N ASN A 17 1.67 3.58 10.78
CA ASN A 17 2.17 2.20 10.65
C ASN A 17 3.70 2.09 10.59
N THR A 18 4.42 3.21 10.66
CA THR A 18 5.88 3.27 10.66
C THR A 18 6.38 4.33 11.62
N GLU A 19 7.68 4.31 11.94
CA GLU A 19 8.32 5.32 12.81
C GLU A 19 8.41 6.72 12.17
N ILE A 20 7.94 6.91 10.92
CA ILE A 20 7.82 8.25 10.30
C ILE A 20 6.96 9.18 11.17
N GLY A 21 5.96 8.64 11.88
CA GLY A 21 5.13 9.41 12.80
C GLY A 21 5.92 10.09 13.94
N GLN A 22 7.08 9.57 14.33
CA GLN A 22 7.94 10.21 15.34
C GLN A 22 8.44 11.59 14.90
N LEU A 23 8.54 11.85 13.59
CA LEU A 23 8.92 13.17 13.08
C LEU A 23 7.94 14.27 13.49
N LEU A 24 6.68 13.93 13.78
CA LEU A 24 5.68 14.86 14.31
C LEU A 24 6.02 15.36 15.72
N LYS A 25 6.94 14.69 16.44
CA LYS A 25 7.43 15.09 17.76
C LYS A 25 8.69 15.97 17.71
N LEU A 26 9.22 16.29 16.51
CA LEU A 26 10.35 17.22 16.38
C LEU A 26 10.14 18.59 17.07
N PRO A 27 8.92 19.18 17.08
CA PRO A 27 8.68 20.41 17.83
C PRO A 27 8.98 20.27 19.33
N ASN A 28 8.69 19.11 19.93
CA ASN A 28 8.98 18.85 21.34
C ASN A 28 10.48 18.82 21.61
N LEU A 29 11.27 18.26 20.68
CA LEU A 29 12.73 18.25 20.77
C LEU A 29 13.31 19.67 20.78
N ILE A 30 12.78 20.54 19.92
CA ILE A 30 13.22 21.94 19.83
C ILE A 30 12.82 22.70 21.09
N ALA A 31 11.58 22.52 21.58
CA ALA A 31 11.10 23.15 22.81
C ALA A 31 11.94 22.74 24.03
N HIS A 32 12.25 21.44 24.15
CA HIS A 32 13.10 20.93 25.24
C HIS A 32 14.54 21.46 25.15
N PHE A 33 15.09 21.57 23.93
CA PHE A 33 16.41 22.19 23.73
C PHE A 33 16.43 23.65 24.16
N THR A 34 15.39 24.43 23.83
CA THR A 34 15.31 25.84 24.24
C THR A 34 15.19 25.98 25.76
N GLU A 35 14.40 25.14 26.42
CA GLU A 35 14.30 25.15 27.89
C GLU A 35 15.67 24.83 28.53
N HIS A 36 16.35 23.80 28.02
CA HIS A 36 17.66 23.42 28.54
C HIS A 36 18.71 24.52 28.36
N HIS A 37 18.66 25.25 27.24
CA HIS A 37 19.56 26.37 26.97
C HIS A 37 19.29 27.58 27.88
N ASP A 38 18.03 27.83 28.21
CA ASP A 38 17.61 28.97 29.03
C ASP A 38 17.77 28.71 30.54
N HIS A 39 17.63 27.46 30.99
CA HIS A 39 17.63 27.08 32.40
C HIS A 39 18.98 26.58 32.93
N GLU A 40 19.86 26.05 32.08
CA GLU A 40 21.17 25.59 32.55
C GLU A 40 22.18 26.73 32.69
N VAL A 41 23.01 26.63 33.74
CA VAL A 41 24.05 27.62 34.08
C VAL A 41 25.12 27.70 32.98
N ASP A 42 25.29 26.63 32.19
CA ASP A 42 26.10 26.61 30.97
C ASP A 42 25.24 26.95 29.74
N HIS A 43 25.02 28.25 29.50
CA HIS A 43 24.35 28.79 28.30
C HIS A 43 25.08 28.52 26.97
N ASN A 44 25.97 27.53 26.92
CA ASN A 44 26.83 27.25 25.77
C ASN A 44 26.76 25.78 25.32
N ILE A 45 25.71 25.06 25.69
CA ILE A 45 25.47 23.72 25.15
C ILE A 45 25.08 23.82 23.67
N SER A 46 25.75 23.05 22.81
CA SER A 46 25.34 22.90 21.43
C SER A 46 24.11 22.00 21.33
N PHE A 47 23.29 22.18 20.30
CA PHE A 47 22.20 21.25 19.98
C PHE A 47 22.68 19.80 19.85
N LEU A 48 23.86 19.57 19.27
CA LEU A 48 24.42 18.23 19.17
C LEU A 48 24.79 17.63 20.54
N ASP A 49 25.23 18.46 21.47
CA ASP A 49 25.60 17.99 22.81
C ASP A 49 24.36 17.67 23.64
N PHE A 50 23.31 18.48 23.50
CA PHE A 50 21.97 18.16 24.02
C PHE A 50 21.44 16.82 23.49
N VAL A 51 21.50 16.59 22.17
CA VAL A 51 21.07 15.32 21.55
C VAL A 51 21.92 14.16 22.07
N LYS A 52 23.25 14.29 22.14
CA LYS A 52 24.11 13.24 22.69
C LYS A 52 23.74 12.91 24.13
N SER A 53 23.50 13.91 24.96
CA SER A 53 23.16 13.71 26.38
C SER A 53 21.81 12.99 26.52
N HIS A 54 20.82 13.36 25.71
CA HIS A 54 19.46 12.83 25.82
C HIS A 54 19.24 11.48 25.12
N TYR A 55 20.04 11.13 24.11
CA TYR A 55 19.91 9.88 23.34
C TYR A 55 21.02 8.86 23.62
N ASN A 56 21.94 9.14 24.55
CA ASN A 56 22.93 8.17 25.01
C ASN A 56 22.41 7.41 26.24
N ASP A 57 22.15 6.11 26.09
CA ASP A 57 21.61 5.26 27.17
C ASP A 57 22.56 5.11 28.38
N ASN A 58 23.83 5.47 28.22
CA ASN A 58 24.83 5.38 29.28
C ASN A 58 24.78 6.53 30.29
N HIS A 59 24.00 7.57 30.06
CA HIS A 59 23.91 8.74 30.96
C HIS A 59 22.46 8.90 31.40
N LYS A 60 22.07 8.15 32.44
CA LYS A 60 20.83 8.45 33.17
C LYS A 60 21.04 9.78 33.89
N HIS A 61 20.42 10.84 33.36
CA HIS A 61 20.32 12.11 34.06
C HIS A 61 19.70 11.88 35.45
N SER A 62 20.25 12.52 36.48
CA SER A 62 19.72 12.44 37.85
C SER A 62 18.53 13.36 38.09
N ASP A 63 18.05 14.06 37.07
CA ASP A 63 16.84 14.90 37.14
C ASP A 63 15.61 14.01 37.20
N THR A 64 15.35 13.57 38.42
CA THR A 64 14.25 12.69 38.81
C THR A 64 12.92 13.47 38.84
N ASP A 65 12.96 14.80 38.71
CA ASP A 65 11.82 15.67 39.00
C ASP A 65 10.94 16.02 37.77
N LYS A 66 11.40 15.73 36.54
CA LYS A 66 10.64 16.00 35.28
C LYS A 66 10.60 14.82 34.31
N HIS A 67 10.61 13.59 34.84
CA HIS A 67 10.76 12.35 34.06
C HIS A 67 9.74 12.16 32.91
N ASP A 68 8.58 12.82 32.96
CA ASP A 68 7.51 12.65 31.98
C ASP A 68 7.78 13.36 30.63
N ASP A 69 8.48 14.49 30.63
CA ASP A 69 8.71 15.26 29.38
C ASP A 69 9.82 14.64 28.51
N HIS A 70 10.80 13.98 29.13
CA HIS A 70 11.88 13.29 28.42
C HIS A 70 11.39 12.07 27.61
N GLN A 71 10.22 11.50 27.95
CA GLN A 71 9.62 10.38 27.22
C GLN A 71 8.90 10.81 25.93
N ASN A 72 8.64 12.11 25.77
CA ASN A 72 7.92 12.67 24.62
C ASN A 72 8.82 13.11 23.46
N LEU A 73 10.13 12.83 23.56
CA LEU A 73 11.10 13.05 22.50
C LEU A 73 10.92 12.05 21.34
N PRO A 74 11.20 12.48 20.09
CA PRO A 74 11.11 11.59 18.93
C PRO A 74 12.08 10.41 19.08
N PHE A 75 11.67 9.20 18.67
CA PHE A 75 12.54 8.01 18.64
C PHE A 75 13.13 7.53 19.99
N LYS A 76 12.65 8.04 21.13
CA LYS A 76 13.08 7.58 22.47
C LYS A 76 12.52 6.21 22.86
N THR A 77 11.33 5.88 22.35
CA THR A 77 10.68 4.58 22.56
C THR A 77 10.74 3.77 21.28
N ILE A 78 11.30 2.57 21.35
CA ILE A 78 11.22 1.60 20.26
C ILE A 78 9.92 0.82 20.45
N ASN A 79 8.93 1.05 19.59
CA ASN A 79 7.74 0.20 19.55
C ASN A 79 8.11 -1.10 18.84
N THR A 80 8.13 -2.22 19.56
CA THR A 80 8.41 -3.55 18.99
C THR A 80 7.30 -4.07 18.06
N ASN A 81 6.23 -3.29 17.82
CA ASN A 81 5.06 -3.69 17.05
C ASN A 81 5.09 -3.31 15.56
N VAL A 82 6.16 -2.68 15.05
CA VAL A 82 6.26 -2.34 13.61
C VAL A 82 6.81 -3.51 12.79
N ASN A 83 5.98 -4.54 12.56
CA ASN A 83 6.24 -5.62 11.59
C ASN A 83 5.84 -5.21 10.15
N THR A 84 6.11 -3.97 9.75
CA THR A 84 5.68 -3.44 8.46
C THR A 84 6.73 -3.75 7.39
N VAL A 85 6.55 -4.87 6.69
CA VAL A 85 7.35 -5.22 5.51
C VAL A 85 6.71 -4.57 4.27
N ILE A 86 7.39 -3.59 3.68
CA ILE A 86 6.97 -3.00 2.41
C ILE A 86 7.56 -3.87 1.29
N VAL A 87 6.71 -4.66 0.63
CA VAL A 87 7.09 -5.44 -0.55
C VAL A 87 6.64 -4.70 -1.79
N PHE A 88 7.57 -4.42 -2.70
CA PHE A 88 7.25 -3.92 -4.04
C PHE A 88 7.14 -5.13 -4.97
N GLU A 89 5.91 -5.49 -5.32
CA GLU A 89 5.67 -6.54 -6.31
C GLU A 89 5.74 -5.93 -7.72
N ASP A 90 6.54 -6.54 -8.60
CA ASP A 90 6.60 -6.16 -10.00
C ASP A 90 5.27 -6.51 -10.67
N GLN A 91 4.59 -5.51 -11.22
CA GLN A 91 3.29 -5.73 -11.85
C GLN A 91 3.48 -6.49 -13.16
N SER A 92 3.33 -7.81 -13.09
CA SER A 92 3.33 -8.69 -14.25
C SER A 92 2.21 -8.28 -15.19
N THR A 93 2.56 -7.75 -16.37
CA THR A 93 1.57 -7.39 -17.38
C THR A 93 1.09 -8.65 -18.10
N ILE A 94 -0.16 -9.03 -17.88
CA ILE A 94 -0.80 -10.12 -18.63
C ILE A 94 -1.22 -9.57 -19.99
N SER A 95 -0.45 -9.86 -21.04
CA SER A 95 -0.84 -9.53 -22.41
C SER A 95 -1.61 -10.69 -23.03
N PHE A 96 -2.87 -10.47 -23.41
CA PHE A 96 -3.61 -11.41 -24.25
C PHE A 96 -3.18 -11.27 -25.71
N ARG A 97 -2.85 -12.38 -26.36
CA ARG A 97 -2.57 -12.38 -27.80
C ARG A 97 -3.86 -12.06 -28.55
N ASN A 98 -3.83 -11.08 -29.45
CA ASN A 98 -5.00 -10.79 -30.29
C ASN A 98 -5.47 -12.07 -31.00
N PRO A 99 -6.79 -12.34 -31.03
CA PRO A 99 -7.31 -13.51 -31.73
C PRO A 99 -6.92 -13.40 -33.21
N PHE A 100 -6.39 -14.49 -33.76
CA PHE A 100 -6.12 -14.57 -35.19
C PHE A 100 -7.46 -14.69 -35.93
N ASN A 101 -7.75 -13.73 -36.81
CA ASN A 101 -8.95 -13.78 -37.64
C ASN A 101 -8.78 -14.87 -38.73
N ILE A 102 -9.32 -16.06 -38.48
CA ILE A 102 -9.39 -17.11 -39.50
C ILE A 102 -10.55 -16.77 -40.44
N THR A 103 -10.25 -16.17 -41.59
CA THR A 103 -11.24 -16.03 -42.66
C THR A 103 -11.32 -17.34 -43.44
N ILE A 104 -12.25 -18.21 -43.06
CA ILE A 104 -12.53 -19.43 -43.81
C ILE A 104 -13.31 -19.04 -45.08
N LYS A 105 -12.65 -19.02 -46.24
CA LYS A 105 -13.33 -18.92 -47.55
C LYS A 105 -13.97 -20.26 -47.91
N ASN A 106 -14.95 -20.71 -47.14
CA ASN A 106 -15.78 -21.83 -47.56
C ASN A 106 -16.80 -21.29 -48.55
N LYS A 107 -16.60 -21.57 -49.85
CA LYS A 107 -17.74 -21.66 -50.77
C LYS A 107 -18.53 -22.88 -50.33
N VAL A 108 -19.54 -22.69 -49.48
CA VAL A 108 -20.51 -23.75 -49.21
C VAL A 108 -21.17 -24.05 -50.56
N PRO A 109 -21.02 -25.26 -51.13
CA PRO A 109 -21.77 -25.63 -52.31
C PRO A 109 -23.24 -25.68 -51.90
N PHE A 110 -23.95 -24.57 -52.07
CA PHE A 110 -25.40 -24.56 -51.94
C PHE A 110 -25.94 -25.24 -53.20
N HIS A 111 -26.35 -26.50 -53.06
CA HIS A 111 -27.06 -27.18 -54.14
C HIS A 111 -28.33 -26.39 -54.43
N LYS A 112 -28.47 -25.88 -55.65
CA LYS A 112 -29.52 -24.93 -56.03
C LYS A 112 -30.89 -25.58 -56.20
N GLU A 113 -30.94 -26.91 -56.17
CA GLU A 113 -32.17 -27.66 -56.28
C GLU A 113 -32.69 -27.94 -54.88
N PHE A 114 -33.81 -27.31 -54.55
CA PHE A 114 -34.64 -27.76 -53.45
C PHE A 114 -35.16 -29.16 -53.81
N TYR A 115 -34.51 -30.20 -53.30
CA TYR A 115 -35.02 -31.55 -53.41
C TYR A 115 -36.30 -31.64 -52.57
N THR A 116 -37.46 -31.63 -53.24
CA THR A 116 -38.74 -31.93 -52.60
C THR A 116 -38.81 -33.43 -52.35
N SER A 117 -38.21 -33.87 -51.26
CA SER A 117 -38.30 -35.25 -50.80
C SER A 117 -39.71 -35.52 -50.30
N ASN A 118 -40.46 -36.39 -50.98
CA ASN A 118 -41.72 -36.90 -50.43
C ASN A 118 -41.50 -37.91 -49.28
N VAL A 119 -40.25 -38.17 -48.88
CA VAL A 119 -39.91 -38.99 -47.71
C VAL A 119 -40.53 -38.41 -46.44
N PHE A 120 -40.60 -37.07 -46.32
CA PHE A 120 -41.26 -36.41 -45.20
C PHE A 120 -42.79 -36.65 -45.15
N ALA A 121 -43.43 -37.03 -46.26
CA ALA A 121 -44.83 -37.45 -46.24
C ALA A 121 -45.01 -38.87 -45.68
N CYS A 122 -43.96 -39.69 -45.71
CA CYS A 122 -43.99 -41.08 -45.29
C CYS A 122 -43.52 -41.33 -43.85
N ILE A 123 -42.87 -40.35 -43.20
CA ILE A 123 -42.36 -40.51 -41.81
C ILE A 123 -43.46 -40.58 -40.74
N TRP A 124 -44.69 -40.16 -41.06
CA TRP A 124 -45.83 -40.16 -40.14
C TRP A 124 -46.91 -41.19 -40.50
N LEU A 125 -46.61 -42.16 -41.36
CA LEU A 125 -47.56 -43.22 -41.67
C LEU A 125 -47.55 -44.24 -40.52
N PRO A 126 -48.71 -44.55 -39.90
CA PRO A 126 -48.79 -45.60 -38.89
C PRO A 126 -48.41 -46.97 -39.50
N PRO A 127 -47.98 -47.94 -38.68
CA PRO A 127 -47.65 -49.28 -39.14
C PRO A 127 -48.83 -49.88 -39.91
N LYS A 128 -48.58 -50.39 -41.11
CA LYS A 128 -49.61 -51.11 -41.88
C LYS A 128 -49.81 -52.47 -41.22
N LEU A 129 -51.01 -52.71 -40.70
CA LEU A 129 -51.39 -54.04 -40.23
C LEU A 129 -51.57 -54.94 -41.46
N SER A 130 -50.80 -56.02 -41.49
CA SER A 130 -50.90 -57.12 -42.47
C SER A 130 -52.16 -57.95 -42.26
#